data_AF-A0A5E4KGL2-F1
#
_entry.id   AF-A0A5E4KGL2-F1
#
_cell.length_a   1.000
_cell.length_b   1.000
_cell.length_c   1.000
_cell.angle_alpha   90.00
_cell.angle_beta   90.00
_cell.angle_gamma   90.00
#
_symmetry.space_group_name_H-M   'P 1'
#
loop_
_entity.id
_entity.type
_entity.pdbx_description
1 polymer ?
#
loop_
_entity_poly.entity_id
_entity_poly.type
_entity_poly.pdbx_seq_one_letter_code
_entity_poly.pdbx_strand_id
1 'polypeptide(L)'
;MTIPIVINKEIDAVNFEKGLMSSIRDMKYFKKEPGIVTSKTDEKIIELSLILNLKDPEKKSVVTVEINEIITKLIAEFTEKAEKERKEAKLKEIKDISQ
;
A
#
# COMPACT_ATOMS: atom_id res chain seq x y z
N MET A 1 2.05 15.34 -9.56
CA MET A 1 1.73 14.11 -10.33
C MET A 1 0.99 13.14 -9.43
N THR A 2 0.29 12.17 -10.00
CA THR A 2 -0.39 11.12 -9.24
C THR A 2 0.09 9.74 -9.70
N ILE A 3 0.16 8.79 -8.77
CA ILE A 3 0.40 7.37 -9.03
C ILE A 3 -0.82 6.60 -8.50
N PRO A 4 -1.58 5.91 -9.38
CA PRO A 4 -2.70 5.08 -8.94
C PRO A 4 -2.17 3.81 -8.26
N ILE A 5 -2.83 3.41 -7.19
CA ILE A 5 -2.50 2.21 -6.41
C ILE A 5 -3.80 1.44 -6.18
N VAL A 6 -3.76 0.13 -6.42
CA VAL A 6 -4.89 -0.76 -6.14
C VAL A 6 -4.43 -1.82 -5.16
N ILE A 7 -5.11 -1.93 -4.03
CA ILE A 7 -4.85 -2.96 -3.02
C ILE A 7 -6.10 -3.83 -2.84
N ASN A 8 -5.90 -5.09 -2.47
CA ASN A 8 -7.01 -5.97 -2.09
C ASN A 8 -7.61 -5.50 -0.76
N LYS A 9 -8.93 -5.64 -0.58
CA LYS A 9 -9.64 -5.30 0.67
C LYS A 9 -9.21 -6.14 1.88
N GLU A 10 -8.57 -7.29 1.66
CA GLU A 10 -7.93 -8.09 2.72
C GLU A 10 -6.69 -7.37 3.32
N ILE A 11 -6.11 -6.40 2.62
CA ILE A 11 -5.00 -5.57 3.13
C ILE A 11 -5.57 -4.44 3.99
N ASP A 12 -5.02 -4.26 5.18
CA ASP A 12 -5.26 -3.08 6.01
C ASP A 12 -4.71 -1.81 5.33
N ALA A 13 -5.61 -1.04 4.74
CA ALA A 13 -5.29 0.19 4.02
C ALA A 13 -4.56 1.23 4.89
N VAL A 14 -4.94 1.37 6.17
CA VAL A 14 -4.34 2.37 7.07
C VAL A 14 -2.88 2.00 7.35
N ASN A 15 -2.61 0.73 7.59
CA ASN A 15 -1.25 0.27 7.82
C ASN A 15 -0.42 0.26 6.53
N PHE A 16 -1.03 -0.06 5.38
CA PHE A 16 -0.38 0.06 4.07
C PHE A 16 0.02 1.51 3.77
N GLU A 17 -0.88 2.47 3.95
CA GLU A 17 -0.62 3.90 3.75
C GLU A 17 0.54 4.40 4.62
N LYS A 18 0.56 4.03 5.91
CA LYS A 18 1.66 4.36 6.82
C LYS A 18 2.98 3.75 6.35
N GLY A 19 2.97 2.48 5.92
CA GLY A 19 4.15 1.78 5.40
C GLY A 19 4.71 2.46 4.15
N LEU A 20 3.83 2.80 3.20
CA LEU A 20 4.22 3.48 1.97
C LEU A 20 4.79 4.88 2.27
N MET A 21 4.10 5.68 3.08
CA MET A 21 4.55 7.01 3.45
C MET A 21 5.90 6.98 4.18
N SER A 22 6.10 6.04 5.10
CA SER A 22 7.39 5.85 5.77
C SER A 22 8.51 5.45 4.80
N SER A 23 8.20 4.66 3.78
CA SER A 23 9.19 4.16 2.82
C SER A 23 9.66 5.24 1.84
N ILE A 24 8.80 6.22 1.53
CA ILE A 24 9.11 7.26 0.54
C ILE A 24 9.49 8.59 1.17
N ARG A 25 9.17 8.85 2.45
CA ARG A 25 9.35 10.17 3.11
C ARG A 25 10.73 10.78 2.91
N ASP A 26 11.79 9.98 3.00
CA ASP A 26 13.18 10.48 2.98
C ASP A 26 13.75 10.62 1.55
N MET A 27 12.97 10.29 0.52
CA MET A 27 13.38 10.47 -0.87
C MET A 27 13.51 11.98 -1.17
N LYS A 28 14.66 12.38 -1.74
CA LYS A 28 14.98 13.81 -1.97
C LYS A 28 14.20 14.45 -3.13
N TYR A 29 13.21 13.76 -3.70
CA TYR A 29 12.48 14.15 -4.90
C TYR A 29 11.33 15.13 -4.67
N PHE A 30 10.89 15.37 -3.42
CA PHE A 30 9.62 16.05 -3.17
C PHE A 30 9.76 17.51 -2.69
N LYS A 31 9.01 18.44 -3.30
CA LYS A 31 8.85 19.85 -2.87
C LYS A 31 7.99 19.99 -1.62
N LYS A 32 7.05 19.09 -1.44
CA LYS A 32 6.11 19.02 -0.33
C LYS A 32 5.95 17.57 0.09
N GLU A 33 5.48 17.32 1.31
CA GLU A 33 5.20 15.97 1.77
C GLU A 33 4.25 15.26 0.78
N PRO A 34 4.56 14.01 0.38
CA PRO A 34 3.63 13.19 -0.37
C PRO A 34 2.30 13.01 0.38
N GLY A 35 1.22 12.79 -0.34
CA GLY A 35 -0.08 12.50 0.27
C GLY A 35 -0.73 11.30 -0.39
N ILE A 36 -1.57 10.58 0.34
CA ILE A 36 -2.39 9.50 -0.21
C ILE A 36 -3.84 9.87 0.02
N VAL A 37 -4.68 9.63 -0.99
CA VAL A 37 -6.13 9.75 -0.87
C VAL A 37 -6.78 8.45 -1.31
N THR A 38 -7.78 7.99 -0.57
CA THR A 38 -8.64 6.90 -1.00
C THR A 38 -9.60 7.43 -2.06
N SER A 39 -9.50 6.91 -3.28
CA SER A 39 -10.36 7.30 -4.39
C SER A 39 -11.67 6.50 -4.39
N LYS A 40 -11.58 5.19 -4.12
CA LYS A 40 -12.73 4.28 -4.18
C LYS A 40 -12.53 3.09 -3.26
N THR A 41 -13.62 2.54 -2.74
CA THR A 41 -13.62 1.26 -2.02
C THR A 41 -14.75 0.41 -2.56
N ASP A 42 -14.40 -0.75 -3.11
CA ASP A 42 -15.34 -1.73 -3.64
C ASP A 42 -15.40 -2.97 -2.73
N GLU A 43 -16.08 -4.03 -3.18
CA GLU A 43 -16.17 -5.29 -2.44
C GLU A 43 -14.84 -6.03 -2.36
N LYS A 44 -13.98 -5.89 -3.38
CA LYS A 44 -12.74 -6.67 -3.51
C LYS A 44 -11.46 -5.83 -3.39
N ILE A 45 -11.54 -4.54 -3.71
CA ILE A 45 -10.37 -3.67 -3.85
C ILE A 45 -10.59 -2.32 -3.19
N ILE A 46 -9.48 -1.67 -2.88
CA ILE A 46 -9.40 -0.28 -2.47
C ILE A 46 -8.48 0.42 -3.46
N GLU A 47 -8.99 1.50 -4.07
CA GLU A 47 -8.23 2.34 -4.99
C GLU A 47 -7.70 3.56 -4.22
N LEU A 48 -6.39 3.75 -4.26
CA LEU A 48 -5.69 4.88 -3.66
C LEU A 48 -4.99 5.69 -4.75
N SER A 49 -4.83 6.99 -4.50
CA SER A 49 -4.01 7.87 -5.34
C SER A 49 -2.90 8.48 -4.50
N LEU A 50 -1.65 8.14 -4.85
CA LEU A 50 -0.48 8.77 -4.27
C LEU A 50 -0.20 10.09 -5.01
N ILE A 51 -0.27 11.19 -4.29
CA ILE A 51 -0.09 12.55 -4.78
C ILE A 51 1.35 12.99 -4.46
N LEU A 52 2.10 13.29 -5.52
CA LEU A 52 3.52 13.69 -5.42
C LEU A 52 3.73 15.09 -5.98
N ASN A 53 4.40 15.92 -5.20
CA ASN A 53 4.88 17.24 -5.61
C ASN A 53 6.38 17.17 -5.87
N LEU A 54 6.82 16.96 -7.12
CA LEU A 54 8.24 16.78 -7.44
C LEU A 54 9.03 18.11 -7.47
N LYS A 55 10.29 18.06 -7.02
CA LYS A 55 11.30 19.13 -7.18
C LYS A 55 11.61 19.38 -8.65
N ASP A 56 11.91 18.28 -9.33
CA ASP A 56 12.39 18.20 -10.71
C ASP A 56 11.35 17.42 -11.53
N PRO A 57 10.40 18.09 -12.21
CA PRO A 57 9.34 17.42 -12.97
C PRO A 57 9.86 16.47 -14.07
N GLU A 58 11.05 16.74 -14.62
CA GLU A 58 11.73 15.91 -15.62
C GLU A 58 12.14 14.54 -15.08
N LYS A 59 12.31 14.40 -13.76
CA LYS A 59 12.59 13.12 -13.10
C LYS A 59 11.36 12.26 -12.88
N LYS A 60 10.17 12.70 -13.34
CA LYS A 60 8.90 11.98 -13.18
C LYS A 60 9.02 10.50 -13.48
N SER A 61 9.64 10.12 -14.60
CA SER A 61 9.75 8.71 -15.01
C SER A 61 10.57 7.89 -14.02
N VAL A 62 11.73 8.40 -13.58
CA VAL A 62 12.61 7.73 -12.61
C VAL A 62 11.90 7.55 -11.27
N VAL A 63 11.29 8.64 -10.76
CA VAL A 63 10.55 8.61 -9.49
C VAL A 63 9.36 7.66 -9.55
N THR A 64 8.67 7.59 -10.69
CA THR A 64 7.54 6.66 -10.87
C THR A 64 7.99 5.21 -10.78
N VAL A 65 9.12 4.84 -11.41
CA VAL A 65 9.66 3.48 -11.38
C VAL A 65 10.05 3.10 -9.95
N GLU A 66 10.86 3.93 -9.28
CA GLU A 66 11.31 3.65 -7.90
C GLU A 66 10.13 3.49 -6.94
N ILE A 67 9.12 4.36 -7.03
CA ILE A 67 7.95 4.29 -6.15
C ILE A 67 7.07 3.08 -6.48
N ASN A 68 6.92 2.71 -7.75
CA ASN A 68 6.18 1.51 -8.13
C ASN A 68 6.83 0.23 -7.61
N GLU A 69 8.17 0.16 -7.57
CA GLU A 69 8.88 -0.97 -6.95
C GLU A 69 8.59 -1.07 -5.46
N ILE A 70 8.58 0.05 -4.73
CA ILE A 70 8.23 0.12 -3.31
C ILE A 70 6.78 -0.32 -3.09
N ILE A 71 5.84 0.22 -3.87
CA ILE A 71 4.41 -0.14 -3.81
C ILE A 71 4.24 -1.64 -4.04
N THR A 72 4.89 -2.20 -5.06
CA THR A 72 4.79 -3.63 -5.41
C THR A 72 5.29 -4.51 -4.26
N LYS A 73 6.42 -4.17 -3.65
CA LYS A 73 6.97 -4.89 -2.49
C LYS A 73 6.01 -4.84 -1.30
N LEU A 74 5.51 -3.66 -0.95
CA LEU A 74 4.57 -3.50 0.16
C LEU A 74 3.26 -4.26 -0.09
N ILE A 75 2.73 -4.25 -1.31
CA ILE A 75 1.52 -5.04 -1.64
C ILE A 75 1.78 -6.53 -1.40
N ALA A 76 2.92 -7.05 -1.82
CA ALA A 76 3.27 -8.46 -1.61
C ALA A 76 3.41 -8.80 -0.12
N GLU A 77 4.13 -7.98 0.66
CA GLU A 77 4.33 -8.18 2.10
C GLU A 77 3.00 -8.18 2.87
N PHE A 78 2.11 -7.21 2.58
CA PHE A 78 0.82 -7.11 3.23
C PHE A 78 -0.15 -8.20 2.80
N THR A 79 -0.08 -8.65 1.55
CA THR A 79 -0.86 -9.80 1.06
C THR A 79 -0.45 -11.08 1.80
N GLU A 80 0.86 -11.35 1.90
CA GLU A 80 1.36 -12.53 2.60
C GLU A 80 0.97 -12.52 4.09
N LYS A 81 1.04 -11.34 4.73
CA LYS A 81 0.61 -11.17 6.12
C LYS A 81 -0.88 -11.46 6.29
N ALA A 82 -1.74 -10.89 5.44
CA ALA A 82 -3.18 -11.11 5.48
C ALA A 82 -3.53 -12.60 5.27
N GLU A 83 -2.82 -13.29 4.36
CA GLU A 83 -3.01 -14.72 4.15
C GLU A 83 -2.63 -15.57 5.38
N LYS A 84 -1.52 -15.24 6.04
CA LYS A 84 -1.09 -15.94 7.27
C LYS A 84 -2.12 -15.77 8.38
N GLU A 85 -2.54 -14.52 8.63
CA GLU A 85 -3.55 -14.21 9.65
C GLU A 85 -4.87 -14.94 9.36
N ARG A 86 -5.31 -15.00 8.09
CA ARG A 86 -6.52 -15.75 7.69
C ARG A 86 -6.38 -17.25 7.94
N LYS A 87 -5.22 -17.85 7.64
CA LYS A 87 -4.97 -19.28 7.87
C LYS A 87 -4.95 -19.60 9.38
N GLU A 88 -4.35 -18.74 10.18
CA GLU A 88 -4.30 -18.89 11.64
C GLU A 88 -5.68 -18.74 12.28
N ALA A 89 -6.48 -17.77 11.83
CA ALA A 89 -7.85 -17.58 12.31
C ALA A 89 -8.71 -18.83 12.06
N LYS A 90 -8.67 -19.37 10.83
CA LYS A 90 -9.38 -20.62 10.48
C LYS A 90 -8.95 -21.81 11.33
N LEU A 91 -7.65 -21.92 11.65
CA LEU A 91 -7.14 -23.01 12.48
C LEU A 91 -7.61 -22.89 13.94
N LYS A 92 -7.74 -21.67 14.47
CA LYS A 92 -8.28 -21.42 15.81
C LYS A 92 -9.76 -21.81 15.88
N GLU A 93 -10.57 -21.40 14.91
CA GLU A 93 -12.00 -21.73 14.85
C GLU A 93 -12.25 -23.25 14.88
N ILE A 94 -11.48 -24.04 14.12
CA ILE A 94 -11.61 -25.51 14.09
C ILE A 94 -11.28 -26.13 15.46
N LYS A 95 -10.29 -25.59 16.17
CA LYS A 95 -9.89 -26.08 17.50
C LYS A 95 -10.95 -25.78 18.56
N ASP A 96 -11.57 -24.60 18.50
CA ASP A 96 -12.58 -24.18 19.47
C ASP A 96 -13.90 -24.96 19.32
N ILE A 97 -14.23 -25.48 18.12
CA ILE A 97 -15.42 -26.31 17.88
C ILE A 97 -15.19 -27.79 18.28
N SER A 98 -13.94 -28.22 18.41
CA SER A 98 -13.58 -29.62 18.70
C SER A 98 -13.34 -29.92 20.19
N GLN A 99 -13.66 -28.98 21.08
CA GLN A 99 -13.65 -29.14 22.55
C GLN A 99 -15.08 -29.24 23.10
#